data_AF-A0A4V3R6A6-F1
#
_entry.id   AF-A0A4V3R6A6-F1
#
_cell.length_a   1.000
_cell.length_b   1.000
_cell.length_c   1.000
_cell.angle_alpha   90.00
_cell.angle_beta   90.00
_cell.angle_gamma   90.00
#
_symmetry.space_group_name_H-M   'P 1'
#
loop_
_entity.id
_entity.type
_entity.pdbx_description
1 polymer ?
#
loop_
_entity_poly.entity_id
_entity_poly.type
_entity_poly.pdbx_seq_one_letter_code
_entity_poly.pdbx_strand_id
1 'polypeptide(L)'
;MRKIIILSLLCTVALCIHAKKQKGGSKSAKSVATVYMFGVSASFNDSIVYFTDLQEVGNAYYEKKVYLGGFKEYSDQMNRYFLSKTGEHRTNAVFFKKKRAKAEKTLEKLRKRYANSGVVMKTVPAAEFSFEGVRPNEE
;
A
#
# COMPACT_ATOMS: atom_id res chain seq x y z
N MET A 1 -5.07 16.57 70.36
CA MET A 1 -4.15 15.96 69.38
C MET A 1 -4.49 14.48 69.24
N ARG A 2 -4.58 13.98 67.99
CA ARG A 2 -4.62 12.57 67.55
C ARG A 2 -5.97 11.84 67.77
N LYS A 3 -6.94 11.98 66.85
CA LYS A 3 -7.13 11.29 65.53
C LYS A 3 -7.88 9.95 65.70
N ILE A 4 -9.23 9.99 65.68
CA ILE A 4 -10.16 9.51 64.61
C ILE A 4 -10.23 7.96 64.58
N ILE A 5 -11.14 7.33 65.33
CA ILE A 5 -12.49 6.85 64.95
C ILE A 5 -12.51 5.93 63.70
N ILE A 6 -12.36 4.63 63.98
CA ILE A 6 -13.27 3.52 63.64
C ILE A 6 -13.99 3.58 62.28
N LEU A 7 -13.47 2.77 61.34
CA LEU A 7 -14.14 1.67 60.65
C LEU A 7 -15.65 1.82 60.31
N SER A 8 -15.96 2.19 59.07
CA SER A 8 -17.15 1.72 58.32
C SER A 8 -16.90 1.92 56.81
N LEU A 9 -16.82 0.84 56.04
CA LEU A 9 -17.91 0.32 55.20
C LEU A 9 -18.13 1.14 53.90
N LEU A 10 -17.49 0.73 52.80
CA LEU A 10 -18.02 0.87 51.43
C LEU A 10 -17.20 -0.05 50.51
N CYS A 11 -17.73 -1.23 50.22
CA CYS A 11 -18.33 -1.57 48.91
C CYS A 11 -17.32 -1.47 47.75
N THR A 12 -16.76 -2.62 47.39
CA THR A 12 -17.15 -3.42 46.21
C THR A 12 -16.34 -3.08 44.97
N VAL A 13 -15.42 -4.00 44.68
CA VAL A 13 -15.02 -4.49 43.36
C VAL A 13 -15.88 -3.92 42.23
N ALA A 14 -15.43 -2.80 41.64
CA ALA A 14 -15.86 -2.42 40.31
C ALA A 14 -15.00 -3.21 39.31
N LEU A 15 -15.53 -4.35 38.88
CA LEU A 15 -15.24 -4.92 37.57
C LEU A 15 -15.51 -3.84 36.52
N CYS A 16 -14.51 -3.02 36.19
CA CYS A 16 -14.52 -2.27 34.94
C CYS A 16 -14.22 -3.24 33.82
N ILE A 17 -15.23 -4.05 33.48
CA ILE A 17 -15.35 -4.71 32.19
C ILE A 17 -15.25 -3.59 31.16
N HIS A 18 -14.05 -3.43 30.59
CA HIS A 18 -13.90 -2.71 29.34
C HIS A 18 -14.52 -3.60 28.26
N ALA A 19 -15.85 -3.56 28.18
CA ALA A 19 -16.58 -4.03 27.03
C ALA A 19 -16.17 -3.13 25.87
N LYS A 20 -15.08 -3.48 25.18
CA LYS A 20 -14.87 -3.04 23.81
C LYS A 20 -16.09 -3.55 23.05
N LYS A 21 -17.06 -2.67 22.86
CA LYS A 21 -18.15 -2.85 21.91
C LYS A 21 -17.47 -3.10 20.57
N GLN A 22 -17.35 -4.37 20.23
CA GLN A 22 -16.90 -4.84 18.92
C GLN A 22 -17.93 -4.26 17.96
N LYS A 23 -17.58 -3.15 17.31
CA LYS A 23 -18.36 -2.61 16.21
C LYS A 23 -18.50 -3.77 15.22
N GLY A 24 -19.73 -4.26 15.11
CA GLY A 24 -20.13 -5.29 14.16
C GLY A 24 -19.52 -4.97 12.81
N GLY A 25 -19.10 -6.03 12.11
CA GLY A 25 -18.50 -5.94 10.79
C GLY A 25 -19.35 -5.05 9.89
N SER A 26 -18.91 -3.80 9.74
CA SER A 26 -19.29 -2.99 8.60
C SER A 26 -18.75 -3.76 7.42
N LYS A 27 -19.65 -4.28 6.57
CA LYS A 27 -19.33 -4.52 5.16
C LYS A 27 -18.59 -3.27 4.72
N SER A 28 -17.28 -3.39 4.47
CA SER A 28 -16.48 -2.25 4.06
C SER A 28 -17.02 -1.84 2.70
N ALA A 29 -17.66 -0.67 2.65
CA ALA A 29 -18.05 -0.09 1.38
C ALA A 29 -16.77 0.01 0.53
N LYS A 30 -16.71 -0.77 -0.56
CA LYS A 30 -15.65 -0.68 -1.56
C LYS A 30 -15.74 0.72 -2.14
N SER A 31 -14.88 1.62 -1.66
CA SER A 31 -14.89 3.02 -2.08
C SER A 31 -13.98 3.19 -3.27
N VAL A 32 -14.50 3.81 -4.32
CA VAL A 32 -13.70 4.24 -5.47
C VAL A 32 -12.82 5.42 -5.05
N ALA A 33 -11.55 5.37 -5.41
CA ALA A 33 -10.55 6.36 -5.02
C ALA A 33 -9.50 6.53 -6.12
N THR A 34 -8.94 7.73 -6.19
CA THR A 34 -7.70 7.99 -6.90
C THR A 34 -6.52 7.52 -6.08
N VAL A 35 -5.60 6.80 -6.69
CA VAL A 35 -4.35 6.33 -6.06
C VAL A 35 -3.15 6.73 -6.90
N TYR A 36 -2.03 7.00 -6.24
CA TYR A 36 -0.77 7.35 -6.90
C TYR A 36 0.14 6.12 -6.89
N MET A 37 0.52 5.63 -8.06
CA MET A 37 1.18 4.34 -8.24
C MET A 37 2.45 4.44 -9.07
N PHE A 38 3.44 3.64 -8.73
CA PHE A 38 4.63 3.43 -9.56
C PHE A 38 5.14 2.01 -9.37
N GLY A 39 5.92 1.54 -10.33
CA GLY A 39 6.51 0.21 -10.39
C GLY A 39 8.02 0.23 -10.34
N VAL A 40 8.61 -0.84 -9.80
CA VAL A 40 10.02 -1.17 -9.91
C VAL A 40 10.16 -2.58 -10.46
N SER A 41 10.98 -2.75 -11.49
CA SER A 41 11.30 -4.06 -12.08
C SER A 41 12.80 -4.29 -12.08
N ALA A 42 13.23 -5.39 -11.47
CA ALA A 42 14.63 -5.79 -11.38
C ALA A 42 14.80 -7.26 -11.79
N SER A 43 15.97 -7.60 -12.31
CA SER A 43 16.36 -8.99 -12.57
C SER A 43 17.63 -9.30 -11.77
N PHE A 44 17.79 -10.55 -11.36
CA PHE A 44 19.07 -11.04 -10.81
C PHE A 44 20.06 -11.40 -11.91
N ASN A 45 19.60 -11.46 -13.16
CA ASN A 45 20.39 -11.83 -14.32
C ASN A 45 21.04 -10.63 -15.03
N ASP A 46 20.67 -9.40 -14.64
CA ASP A 46 21.25 -8.18 -15.18
C ASP A 46 21.42 -7.10 -14.12
N SER A 47 22.13 -6.02 -14.48
CA SER A 47 22.34 -4.85 -13.63
C SER A 47 21.33 -3.74 -13.93
N ILE A 48 20.16 -4.03 -14.49
CA ILE A 48 19.18 -3.02 -14.90
C ILE A 48 17.99 -3.00 -13.94
N VAL A 49 17.64 -1.80 -13.46
CA VAL A 49 16.42 -1.59 -12.68
C VAL A 49 15.54 -0.58 -13.40
N TYR A 50 14.35 -1.01 -13.79
CA TYR A 50 13.35 -0.15 -14.40
C TYR A 50 12.46 0.46 -13.32
N PHE A 51 12.22 1.77 -13.44
CA PHE A 51 11.23 2.51 -12.68
C PHE A 51 10.17 2.99 -13.63
N THR A 52 8.89 2.72 -13.36
CA THR A 52 7.83 3.42 -14.09
C THR A 52 7.73 4.85 -13.59
N ASP A 53 7.16 5.73 -14.41
CA ASP A 53 6.69 7.02 -13.92
C ASP A 53 5.69 6.85 -12.77
N LEU A 54 5.59 7.91 -11.96
CA LEU A 54 4.54 8.04 -10.96
C LEU A 54 3.24 8.43 -11.64
N GLN A 55 2.24 7.57 -11.54
CA GLN A 55 0.98 7.69 -12.24
C GLN A 55 -0.16 7.97 -11.27
N GLU A 56 -1.13 8.75 -11.72
CA GLU A 56 -2.42 8.88 -11.08
C GLU A 56 -3.38 7.84 -11.69
N VAL A 57 -3.86 6.93 -10.87
CA VAL A 57 -4.73 5.83 -11.29
C VAL A 57 -6.12 6.05 -10.70
N GLY A 58 -7.06 6.35 -11.57
CA GLY A 58 -8.48 6.48 -11.24
C GLY A 58 -9.16 5.12 -11.11
N ASN A 59 -10.40 5.12 -10.60
CA ASN A 59 -11.26 3.94 -10.48
C ASN A 59 -10.68 2.78 -9.65
N ALA A 60 -9.64 3.02 -8.85
CA ALA A 60 -9.15 2.04 -7.90
C ALA A 60 -10.12 1.92 -6.73
N TYR A 61 -10.18 0.76 -6.08
CA TYR A 61 -11.00 0.57 -4.90
C TYR A 61 -10.19 0.04 -3.72
N TYR A 62 -10.74 0.22 -2.53
CA TYR A 62 -10.15 -0.26 -1.29
C TYR A 62 -11.05 -1.33 -0.65
N GLU A 63 -10.52 -2.53 -0.40
CA GLU A 63 -11.24 -3.60 0.30
C GLU A 63 -11.44 -3.30 1.77
N LYS A 64 -10.52 -2.54 2.38
CA LYS A 64 -10.64 -1.95 3.73
C LYS A 64 -9.96 -0.59 3.73
N LYS A 65 -9.91 0.12 4.86
CA LYS A 65 -9.30 1.46 4.96
C LYS A 65 -7.87 1.58 4.38
N VAL A 66 -7.09 0.50 4.31
CA VAL A 66 -5.67 0.52 3.95
C VAL A 66 -5.32 -0.35 2.73
N TYR A 67 -6.07 -1.43 2.48
CA TYR A 67 -5.73 -2.41 1.44
C TYR A 67 -6.31 -2.00 0.08
N LEU A 68 -5.43 -1.79 -0.90
CA LEU A 68 -5.81 -1.59 -2.28
C LEU A 68 -6.40 -2.90 -2.81
N GLY A 69 -7.66 -2.85 -3.24
CA GLY A 69 -8.29 -3.97 -3.90
C GLY A 69 -7.68 -4.20 -5.28
N GLY A 70 -7.67 -5.44 -5.72
CA GLY A 70 -7.11 -5.79 -7.03
C GLY A 70 -5.59 -5.60 -7.13
N PHE A 71 -4.87 -5.64 -6.00
CA PHE A 71 -3.41 -5.41 -6.00
C PHE A 71 -2.64 -6.42 -6.86
N LYS A 72 -3.13 -7.66 -6.95
CA LYS A 72 -2.55 -8.71 -7.78
C LYS A 72 -2.63 -8.34 -9.26
N GLU A 73 -3.75 -7.79 -9.70
CA GLU A 73 -4.04 -7.41 -11.06
C GLU A 73 -3.12 -6.27 -11.54
N TYR A 74 -2.85 -5.29 -10.67
CA TYR A 74 -1.83 -4.26 -10.95
C TYR A 74 -0.43 -4.86 -11.07
N SER A 75 -0.09 -5.84 -10.23
CA SER A 75 1.20 -6.55 -10.33
C SER A 75 1.28 -7.36 -11.63
N ASP A 76 0.18 -7.97 -12.04
CA ASP A 76 0.07 -8.74 -13.28
C ASP A 76 0.18 -7.86 -14.53
N GLN A 77 -0.37 -6.63 -14.51
CA GLN A 77 -0.15 -5.64 -15.58
C GLN A 77 1.35 -5.38 -15.79
N MET A 78 2.10 -5.19 -14.70
CA MET A 78 3.55 -4.99 -14.75
C MET A 78 4.29 -6.24 -15.22
N ASN A 79 3.89 -7.42 -14.74
CA ASN A 79 4.46 -8.71 -15.17
C ASN A 79 4.33 -8.89 -16.69
N ARG A 80 3.15 -8.64 -17.26
CA ARG A 80 2.91 -8.75 -18.70
C ARG A 80 3.73 -7.74 -19.49
N TYR A 81 3.78 -6.48 -19.04
CA TYR A 81 4.55 -5.44 -19.72
C TYR A 81 6.05 -5.75 -19.76
N PHE A 82 6.65 -6.15 -18.63
CA PHE A 82 8.08 -6.43 -18.61
C PHE A 82 8.42 -7.73 -19.34
N LEU A 83 7.56 -8.75 -19.27
CA LEU A 83 7.73 -9.95 -20.08
C LEU A 83 7.73 -9.63 -21.58
N SER A 84 6.80 -8.81 -22.06
CA SER A 84 6.75 -8.43 -23.48
C SER A 84 7.91 -7.52 -23.89
N LYS A 85 8.37 -6.64 -22.99
CA LYS A 85 9.46 -5.69 -23.26
C LYS A 85 10.85 -6.33 -23.25
N THR A 86 11.10 -7.26 -22.33
CA THR A 86 12.45 -7.83 -22.13
C THR A 86 12.56 -9.29 -22.54
N GLY A 87 11.46 -9.99 -22.81
CA GLY A 87 11.45 -11.42 -23.08
C GLY A 87 11.74 -12.30 -21.85
N GLU A 88 11.78 -11.70 -20.65
CA GLU A 88 12.18 -12.38 -19.41
C GLU A 88 11.20 -12.10 -18.27
N HIS A 89 11.05 -13.06 -17.37
CA HIS A 89 10.37 -12.83 -16.10
C HIS A 89 11.28 -12.07 -15.15
N ARG A 90 10.87 -10.85 -14.81
CA ARG A 90 11.57 -9.97 -13.86
C ARG A 90 10.84 -9.95 -12.51
N THR A 91 11.57 -9.62 -11.45
CA THR A 91 10.98 -9.35 -10.13
C THR A 91 10.36 -7.96 -10.13
N ASN A 92 9.03 -7.93 -10.05
CA ASN A 92 8.22 -6.73 -10.17
C ASN A 92 7.58 -6.35 -8.83
N ALA A 93 7.69 -5.08 -8.46
CA ALA A 93 7.08 -4.53 -7.25
C ALA A 93 6.27 -3.27 -7.58
N VAL A 94 5.00 -3.26 -7.16
CA VAL A 94 4.09 -2.12 -7.30
C VAL A 94 3.98 -1.38 -5.97
N PHE A 95 4.11 -0.06 -6.01
CA PHE A 95 3.97 0.81 -4.85
C PHE A 95 2.81 1.77 -5.07
N PHE A 96 1.99 1.97 -4.05
CA PHE A 96 0.87 2.90 -4.09
C PHE A 96 0.78 3.77 -2.84
N LYS A 97 0.25 4.99 -2.98
CA LYS A 97 -0.14 5.88 -1.87
C LYS A 97 -1.43 6.64 -2.22
N LYS A 98 -2.18 7.03 -1.18
CA LYS A 98 -3.35 7.91 -1.32
C LYS A 98 -3.01 9.37 -1.62
N LYS A 99 -1.79 9.81 -1.34
CA LYS A 99 -1.33 11.19 -1.53
C LYS A 99 -0.11 11.20 -2.43
N ARG A 100 -0.12 12.05 -3.46
CA ARG A 100 0.97 12.20 -4.43
C ARG A 100 2.33 12.41 -3.77
N ALA A 101 2.43 13.41 -2.90
CA ALA A 101 3.67 13.74 -2.19
C ALA A 101 4.27 12.55 -1.39
N LYS A 102 3.41 11.66 -0.86
CA LYS A 102 3.89 10.44 -0.18
C LYS A 102 4.44 9.40 -1.17
N ALA A 103 3.85 9.30 -2.36
CA ALA A 103 4.33 8.41 -3.40
C ALA A 103 5.66 8.93 -3.96
N GLU A 104 5.76 10.22 -4.27
CA GLU A 104 7.00 10.88 -4.73
C GLU A 104 8.14 10.67 -3.74
N LYS A 105 7.91 10.92 -2.45
CA LYS A 105 8.92 10.68 -1.40
C LYS A 105 9.35 9.20 -1.31
N THR A 106 8.44 8.25 -1.59
CA THR A 106 8.77 6.82 -1.59
C THR A 106 9.61 6.45 -2.81
N LEU A 107 9.22 6.95 -3.99
CA LEU A 107 9.95 6.76 -5.25
C LEU A 107 11.36 7.35 -5.17
N GLU A 108 11.51 8.58 -4.67
CA GLU A 108 12.81 9.23 -4.49
C GLU A 108 13.74 8.43 -3.58
N LYS A 109 13.21 7.92 -2.45
CA LYS A 109 13.98 7.06 -1.53
C LYS A 109 14.46 5.78 -2.20
N LEU A 110 13.62 5.15 -3.02
CA LEU A 110 14.00 3.94 -3.76
C LEU A 110 15.07 4.25 -4.81
N ARG A 111 14.89 5.32 -5.61
CA ARG A 111 15.91 5.75 -6.58
C ARG A 111 17.25 6.03 -5.91
N LYS A 112 17.28 6.72 -4.77
CA LYS A 112 18.50 6.94 -3.98
C LYS A 112 19.15 5.64 -3.51
N ARG A 113 18.35 4.65 -3.10
CA ARG A 113 18.87 3.34 -2.69
C ARG A 113 19.55 2.60 -3.86
N TYR A 114 18.93 2.61 -5.04
CA TYR A 114 19.49 1.95 -6.23
C TYR A 114 20.63 2.73 -6.89
N ALA A 115 20.67 4.05 -6.78
CA ALA A 115 21.80 4.86 -7.23
C ALA A 115 23.13 4.43 -6.56
N ASN A 116 23.06 3.93 -5.33
CA ASN A 116 24.22 3.48 -4.57
C ASN A 116 24.56 2.00 -4.76
N SER A 117 23.82 1.26 -5.61
CA SER A 117 23.98 -0.21 -5.75
C SER A 117 24.66 -0.64 -7.06
N GLY A 118 25.23 0.30 -7.82
CA GLY A 118 25.95 -0.03 -9.07
C GLY A 118 25.07 -0.52 -10.22
N VAL A 119 23.74 -0.34 -10.13
CA VAL A 119 22.80 -0.71 -11.18
C VAL A 119 22.57 0.44 -12.15
N VAL A 120 22.22 0.11 -13.39
CA VAL A 120 21.72 1.06 -14.38
C VAL A 120 20.22 1.25 -14.16
N MET A 121 19.83 2.44 -13.70
CA MET A 121 18.42 2.78 -13.56
C MET A 121 17.86 3.30 -14.88
N LYS A 122 16.77 2.67 -15.36
CA LYS A 122 16.01 3.13 -16.52
C LYS A 122 14.63 3.60 -16.09
N THR A 123 14.13 4.66 -16.73
CA THR A 123 12.76 5.13 -16.52
C THR A 123 11.87 4.61 -17.64
N VAL A 124 10.67 4.16 -17.30
CA VAL A 124 9.61 3.77 -18.22
C VAL A 124 8.55 4.87 -18.16
N PRO A 125 8.47 5.71 -19.22
CA PRO A 125 7.51 6.79 -19.29
C PRO A 125 6.06 6.30 -19.23
N ALA A 126 5.15 7.14 -18.73
CA ALA A 126 3.71 6.83 -18.73
C ALA A 126 3.13 6.57 -20.14
N ALA A 127 3.77 7.11 -21.19
CA ALA A 127 3.41 6.86 -22.58
C ALA A 127 3.73 5.42 -23.05
N GLU A 128 4.67 4.73 -22.40
CA GLU A 128 5.02 3.34 -22.71
C GLU A 128 4.25 2.34 -21.84
N PHE A 129 3.95 2.70 -20.59
CA PHE A 129 3.22 1.86 -19.66
C PHE A 129 2.36 2.70 -18.73
N SER A 130 1.07 2.41 -18.69
CA SER A 130 0.12 3.00 -17.75
C SER A 130 -0.66 1.93 -17.00
N PHE A 131 -0.80 2.09 -15.69
CA PHE A 131 -1.68 1.25 -14.88
C PHE A 131 -3.14 1.52 -15.24
N GLU A 132 -3.88 0.44 -15.44
CA GLU A 132 -5.32 0.49 -15.65
C GLU A 132 -6.05 0.23 -14.34
N GLY A 133 -7.05 1.06 -14.04
CA GLY A 133 -7.87 0.93 -12.84
C GLY A 133 -8.59 -0.41 -12.78
N VAL A 134 -8.40 -1.14 -11.69
CA VAL A 134 -9.01 -2.45 -11.46
C VAL A 134 -10.36 -2.26 -10.77
N ARG A 135 -11.42 -2.84 -11.35
CA ARG A 135 -12.76 -2.83 -10.77
C ARG A 135 -12.94 -4.00 -9.81
N PRO A 136 -13.78 -3.88 -8.77
CA PRO A 136 -14.14 -5.04 -7.98
C PRO A 136 -14.88 -6.05 -8.84
N ASN A 137 -14.53 -7.33 -8.70
CA ASN A 137 -15.36 -8.40 -9.24
C ASN A 137 -16.76 -8.31 -8.60
N GLU A 138 -17.79 -8.30 -9.44
CA GLU A 138 -19.18 -8.55 -9.06
C GLU A 138 -19.31 -10.07 -8.91
N GLU A 139 -19.00 -10.60 -7.72
CA GLU A 139 -19.44 -11.93 -7.30
C GLU A 139 -20.84 -11.87 -6.70
#